data_AF-A0A7U9N9D2-F1
#
_entry.id   AF-A0A7U9N9D2-F1
#
_cell.length_a   1.000
_cell.length_b   1.000
_cell.length_c   1.000
_cell.angle_alpha   90.00
_cell.angle_beta   90.00
_cell.angle_gamma   90.00
#
_symmetry.space_group_name_H-M   'P 1'
#
loop_
_entity.id
_entity.type
_entity.pdbx_description
1 polymer ?
#
loop_
_entity_poly.entity_id
_entity_poly.type
_entity_poly.pdbx_seq_one_letter_code
_entity_poly.pdbx_strand_id
1 'polypeptide(L)' 'MMSLFDDEQIMKTYWKDMENTLAHKKDRETAEKLIKNGKMSLEDIADCVLPLSLDELKGIEAELMQMA' A
#
# COMPACT_ATOMS: atom_id res chain seq x y z
N MET A 1 -37.63 -15.63 1.09
CA MET A 1 -36.35 -16.11 1.64
C MET A 1 -35.26 -15.42 0.85
N MET A 2 -34.58 -14.42 1.43
CA MET A 2 -33.38 -13.86 0.81
C MET A 2 -32.22 -14.76 1.20
N SER A 3 -31.52 -15.31 0.20
CA SER A 3 -30.35 -16.15 0.40
C SER A 3 -29.33 -15.38 1.23
N LEU A 4 -28.91 -15.96 2.34
CA LEU A 4 -28.02 -15.34 3.32
C LEU A 4 -26.58 -15.15 2.82
N PHE A 5 -26.25 -15.69 1.65
CA PHE A 5 -24.93 -15.57 1.03
C PHE A 5 -25.15 -15.45 -0.48
N ASP A 6 -25.03 -14.22 -0.98
CA ASP A 6 -24.82 -13.94 -2.39
C ASP A 6 -23.32 -14.19 -2.60
N ASP A 7 -22.94 -15.46 -2.85
CA ASP A 7 -21.55 -15.91 -2.98
C ASP A 7 -20.76 -15.06 -4.00
N GLU A 8 -21.44 -14.48 -5.00
CA GLU A 8 -20.84 -13.57 -5.98
C GLU A 8 -20.37 -12.25 -5.34
N GLN A 9 -21.16 -11.67 -4.44
CA GLN A 9 -20.82 -10.41 -3.78
C GLN A 9 -19.64 -10.57 -2.82
N ILE A 10 -19.55 -11.71 -2.14
CA ILE A 10 -18.43 -12.07 -1.26
C ILE A 10 -17.16 -12.26 -2.09
N MET A 11 -17.28 -12.93 -3.25
CA MET A 11 -16.15 -13.14 -4.16
C MET A 11 -15.66 -11.83 -4.78
N LYS A 12 -16.56 -10.91 -5.16
CA LYS A 12 -16.21 -9.55 -5.62
C LYS A 12 -15.47 -8.74 -4.57
N THR A 13 -15.93 -8.77 -3.32
CA THR A 13 -15.21 -8.08 -2.23
C THR A 13 -13.84 -8.69 -2.03
N TYR A 14 -13.71 -10.02 -2.08
CA TYR A 14 -12.43 -10.70 -1.89
C TYR A 14 -11.42 -10.38 -3.01
N TRP A 15 -11.84 -10.33 -4.27
CA TRP A 15 -10.98 -9.94 -5.39
C TRP A 15 -10.58 -8.47 -5.32
N LYS A 16 -11.51 -7.59 -4.94
CA LYS A 16 -11.22 -6.16 -4.78
C LYS A 16 -10.25 -5.90 -3.62
N ASP A 17 -10.39 -6.64 -2.52
CA ASP A 17 -9.46 -6.59 -1.39
C ASP A 17 -8.09 -7.15 -1.76
N MET A 18 -8.04 -8.23 -2.54
CA MET A 18 -6.80 -8.84 -3.01
C MET A 18 -6.07 -7.94 -4.02
N GLU A 19 -6.79 -7.28 -4.93
CA GLU A 19 -6.21 -6.29 -5.85
C GLU A 19 -5.71 -5.06 -5.09
N ASN A 20 -6.49 -4.57 -4.13
CA ASN A 20 -6.12 -3.43 -3.30
C ASN A 20 -4.89 -3.75 -2.44
N THR A 21 -4.86 -4.89 -1.74
CA THR A 21 -3.70 -5.30 -0.94
C THR A 21 -2.45 -5.55 -1.77
N LEU A 22 -2.57 -6.10 -2.98
CA LEU A 22 -1.43 -6.38 -3.84
C LEU A 22 -0.86 -5.10 -4.46
N ALA A 23 -1.73 -4.16 -4.87
CA ALA A 23 -1.34 -2.80 -5.23
C ALA A 23 -0.64 -2.11 -4.05
N HIS A 24 -1.30 -2.03 -2.90
CA HIS A 24 -0.79 -1.38 -1.69
C HIS A 24 0.56 -1.96 -1.21
N LYS A 25 0.76 -3.27 -1.35
CA LYS A 25 2.02 -3.93 -0.98
C LYS A 25 3.14 -3.61 -1.98
N LYS A 26 2.83 -3.56 -3.28
CA LYS A 26 3.78 -3.15 -4.32
C LYS A 26 4.13 -1.67 -4.21
N ASP A 27 3.16 -0.85 -3.87
CA ASP A 27 3.32 0.58 -3.59
C ASP A 27 4.21 0.79 -2.38
N ARG A 28 3.99 0.04 -1.28
CA ARG A 28 4.84 0.05 -0.09
C ARG A 28 6.27 -0.35 -0.41
N GLU A 29 6.47 -1.46 -1.13
CA GLU A 29 7.82 -1.93 -1.51
C GLU A 29 8.54 -0.94 -2.45
N THR A 30 7.78 -0.25 -3.31
CA THR A 30 8.30 0.80 -4.19
C THR A 30 8.72 2.03 -3.39
N ALA A 31 7.88 2.50 -2.46
CA ALA A 31 8.21 3.60 -1.55
C ALA A 31 9.45 3.27 -0.72
N GLU A 32 9.52 2.06 -0.17
CA GLU A 32 10.67 1.59 0.61
C GLU A 32 11.98 1.61 -0.19
N LYS A 33 11.95 1.14 -1.45
CA LYS A 33 13.09 1.23 -2.38
C LYS A 33 13.45 2.67 -2.72
N LEU A 34 12.46 3.56 -2.90
CA LEU A 34 12.68 4.97 -3.23
C LEU A 34 13.32 5.73 -2.05
N ILE A 35 12.82 5.52 -0.83
CA ILE A 35 13.39 6.05 0.42
C ILE A 35 14.82 5.56 0.58
N LYS A 36 15.06 4.25 0.41
CA LYS A 36 16.40 3.65 0.51
C LYS A 36 17.36 4.17 -0.57
N ASN A 37 16.86 4.53 -1.75
CA ASN A 37 17.65 5.15 -2.81
C ASN A 37 18.03 6.61 -2.50
N GLY A 38 17.31 7.30 -1.59
CA GLY A 38 17.61 8.66 -1.14
C GLY A 38 17.59 9.74 -2.22
N LYS A 39 17.02 9.45 -3.40
CA LYS A 39 17.02 10.36 -4.57
C LYS A 39 15.75 11.22 -4.70
N MET A 40 14.71 10.94 -3.92
CA MET A 40 13.42 11.65 -3.92
C MET A 40 13.02 12.00 -2.48
N SER A 41 12.38 13.16 -2.30
CA SER A 41 11.79 13.57 -1.03
C SER A 41 10.53 12.75 -0.73
N LEU A 42 10.16 12.60 0.55
CA LEU A 42 8.93 11.88 0.93
C LEU A 42 7.67 12.45 0.25
N GLU A 43 7.64 13.76 -0.03
CA GLU A 43 6.57 14.43 -0.75
C GLU A 43 6.48 13.97 -2.21
N ASP A 44 7.60 13.93 -2.94
CA ASP A 44 7.68 13.38 -4.29
C ASP A 44 7.29 11.89 -4.33
N ILE A 45 7.67 11.13 -3.31
CA ILE A 45 7.31 9.70 -3.24
C ILE A 45 5.81 9.53 -2.94
N ALA A 46 5.20 10.39 -2.12
CA ALA A 46 3.76 10.39 -1.88
C ALA A 46 2.96 10.76 -3.15
N ASP A 47 3.48 11.68 -3.96
CA ASP A 47 2.89 12.05 -5.26
C ASP A 47 3.05 10.91 -6.29
N CYS A 48 4.19 10.23 -6.27
CA CYS A 48 4.51 9.12 -7.16
C CYS A 48 3.82 7.80 -6.75
N VAL A 49 3.55 7.63 -5.45
CA VAL A 49 2.88 6.48 -4.84
C VAL A 49 1.59 6.98 -4.18
N LEU A 50 0.64 7.40 -5.03
CA LEU A 50 -0.70 7.91 -4.70
C LEU A 50 -1.48 7.17 -3.60
N PRO A 51 -1.38 5.84 -3.40
CA PRO A 51 -2.12 5.18 -2.32
C PRO A 51 -1.49 5.33 -0.92
N LEU A 52 -0.22 5.73 -0.80
CA LEU A 52 0.45 5.88 0.50
C LEU A 52 0.40 7.33 0.97
N SER A 53 0.00 7.52 2.23
CA SER A 53 0.06 8.83 2.86
C SER A 53 1.49 9.18 3.30
N LEU A 54 1.82 10.47 3.38
CA LEU A 54 3.10 10.96 3.93
C LEU A 54 3.41 10.38 5.32
N ASP A 55 2.40 10.15 6.14
CA ASP A 55 2.54 9.57 7.48
C ASP A 55 2.98 8.10 7.42
N GLU A 56 2.40 7.31 6.51
CA GLU A 56 2.86 5.94 6.25
C GLU A 56 4.29 5.91 5.71
N LEU A 57 4.64 6.83 4.81
CA LEU A 57 5.98 6.98 4.26
C LEU A 57 7.03 7.27 5.34
N LYS A 58 6.71 8.14 6.32
CA LYS A 58 7.56 8.37 7.50
C LYS A 58 7.68 7.13 8.37
N GLY A 59 6.59 6.37 8.53
CA GLY A 59 6.61 5.08 9.22
C GLY A 59 7.57 4.09 8.57
N ILE A 60 7.50 3.96 7.24
CA ILE A 60 8.38 3.09 6.45
C ILE A 60 9.85 3.55 6.56
N GLU A 61 10.12 4.85 6.47
CA GLU A 61 11.48 5.39 6.66
C GLU A 61 12.02 5.08 8.07
N ALA A 62 11.19 5.24 9.12
CA ALA A 62 11.57 4.92 10.49
C ALA A 62 11.80 3.42 10.71
N GLU A 63 10.97 2.56 10.13
CA GLU A 63 11.17 1.10 10.14
C GLU A 63 12.47 0.71 9.43
N LEU A 64 12.75 1.32 8.28
CA LEU A 64 14.00 1.12 7.54
C LEU A 64 15.24 1.57 8.34
N MET A 65 15.15 2.72 9.03
CA MET A 65 16.23 3.21 9.89
C MET A 65 16.46 2.36 11.14
N GLN A 66 15.42 1.68 11.65
CA GLN A 66 15.56 0.71 12.74
C GLN A 66 16.13 -0.64 12.29
N MET A 67 15.94 -1.03 11.03
CA MET A 67 16.44 -2.28 10.46
C MET A 67 17.87 -2.19 9.87
N ALA A 68 18.50 -1.00 9.89
CA ALA A 68 19.86 -0.74 9.42
C ALA A 68 20.87 -0.70 10.58
#